data_AF-A0A0W8JGE4-F1
#
_entry.id   AF-A0A0W8JGE4-F1
#
_cell.length_a   1.000
_cell.length_b   1.000
_cell.length_c   1.000
_cell.angle_alpha   90.00
_cell.angle_beta   90.00
_cell.angle_gamma   90.00
#
_symmetry.space_group_name_H-M   'P 1'
#
loop_
_entity.id
_entity.type
_entity.pdbx_description
1 polymer ?
#
loop_
_entity_poly.entity_id
_entity_poly.type
_entity_poly.pdbx_seq_one_letter_code
_entity_poly.pdbx_strand_id
1 'polypeptide(L)'
;MNSPREINRELFYSHRGICPFCNKGGESIHSHALVDCDTLPGANWHKVEKVWECSCGWWEYYFYSYINGERSWGMKDWELTVNSGMLREFEIGSCSIPIEILRNYIQKNKNKIYDIHHKKMEELVGSIFREHFNCEASVVGKSSDGGVDLVLLESNKPTIVQVKRRTRPDKTESVKEIRDLLGATLLQGSKSSIFVTTADHFSSDAINTRNKALTKNLVESFELYDFGRFCGLLDLHKKDEVKRWVKMLQLPSNTKA
;
A
#
# COMPACT_ATOMS: atom_id res chain seq x y z
N MET A 1 22.61 -29.87 32.33
CA MET A 1 22.65 -30.74 31.15
C MET A 1 22.42 -29.87 29.93
N ASN A 2 23.49 -29.63 29.15
CA ASN A 2 23.41 -28.93 27.88
C ASN A 2 22.73 -29.88 26.88
N SER A 3 21.51 -29.58 26.46
CA SER A 3 20.98 -30.20 25.23
C SER A 3 21.87 -29.71 24.09
N PRO A 4 22.59 -30.58 23.36
CA PRO A 4 23.25 -30.17 22.14
C PRO A 4 22.14 -29.91 21.14
N ARG A 5 21.70 -28.65 21.02
CA ARG A 5 20.89 -28.24 19.87
C ARG A 5 21.82 -28.34 18.67
N GLU A 6 21.81 -29.48 17.97
CA GLU A 6 22.35 -29.54 16.62
C GLU A 6 21.59 -28.47 15.82
N ILE A 7 22.27 -27.35 15.57
CA ILE A 7 21.73 -26.28 14.74
C ILE A 7 21.74 -26.84 13.32
N ASN A 8 20.59 -27.32 12.86
CA ASN A 8 20.40 -27.65 11.45
C ASN A 8 20.58 -26.36 10.65
N ARG A 9 21.76 -26.22 10.03
CA ARG A 9 22.15 -25.02 9.27
C ARG A 9 21.39 -24.88 7.95
N GLU A 10 20.74 -25.95 7.48
CA GLU A 10 19.97 -25.97 6.24
C GLU A 10 18.57 -25.38 6.40
N LEU A 11 18.09 -25.21 7.64
CA LEU A 11 16.83 -24.51 7.88
C LEU A 11 16.99 -23.02 7.54
N PHE A 12 16.04 -22.47 6.79
CA PHE A 12 15.92 -21.04 6.45
C PHE A 12 16.07 -20.09 7.67
N TYR A 13 15.82 -20.60 8.87
CA TYR A 13 15.84 -19.91 10.16
C TYR A 13 17.08 -20.20 11.01
N SER A 14 18.13 -20.80 10.45
CA SER A 14 19.33 -21.21 11.19
C SER A 14 20.19 -20.02 11.64
N HIS A 15 20.10 -18.88 10.93
CA HIS A 15 20.79 -17.65 11.25
C HIS A 15 19.77 -16.53 11.48
N ARG A 16 19.78 -15.96 12.70
CA ARG A 16 18.85 -14.89 13.11
C ARG A 16 19.34 -13.53 12.65
N GLY A 17 18.40 -12.67 12.29
CA GLY A 17 18.70 -11.29 11.89
C GLY A 17 19.47 -11.17 10.57
N ILE A 18 19.49 -12.21 9.73
CA ILE A 18 20.06 -12.13 8.38
C ILE A 18 18.91 -12.05 7.38
N CYS A 19 18.92 -11.00 6.56
CA CYS A 19 17.95 -10.85 5.48
C CYS A 19 18.21 -11.92 4.41
N PRO A 20 17.24 -12.81 4.11
CA PRO A 20 17.41 -13.88 3.12
C PRO A 20 17.44 -13.34 1.69
N PHE A 21 17.00 -12.10 1.46
CA PHE A 21 16.94 -11.46 0.14
C PHE A 21 18.21 -10.68 -0.20
N CYS A 22 18.72 -9.89 0.75
CA CYS A 22 19.95 -9.12 0.57
C CYS A 22 21.21 -9.87 0.99
N ASN A 23 21.05 -11.00 1.69
CA ASN A 23 22.13 -11.78 2.30
C ASN A 23 23.06 -10.94 3.20
N LYS A 24 22.47 -10.00 3.95
CA LYS A 24 23.14 -9.07 4.86
C LYS A 24 22.47 -9.10 6.23
N GLY A 25 23.23 -8.80 7.29
CA GLY A 25 22.66 -8.60 8.62
C GLY A 25 21.66 -7.45 8.61
N GLY A 26 20.44 -7.70 9.07
CA GLY A 26 19.46 -6.68 9.36
C GLY A 26 19.90 -5.83 10.56
N GLU A 27 19.51 -4.58 10.56
CA GLU A 27 19.73 -3.67 11.68
C GLU A 27 18.83 -4.09 12.85
N SER A 28 19.41 -4.22 14.05
CA SER A 28 18.66 -4.52 15.27
C SER A 28 17.96 -3.27 15.76
N ILE A 29 16.68 -3.12 15.41
CA ILE A 29 15.86 -1.95 15.74
C ILE A 29 15.16 -2.05 17.10
N HIS A 30 15.05 -3.26 17.65
CA HIS A 30 14.52 -3.52 18.99
C HIS A 30 15.25 -4.69 19.62
N SER A 31 15.63 -4.55 20.89
CA SER A 31 16.22 -5.64 21.67
C SER A 31 15.93 -5.41 23.15
N HIS A 32 15.18 -6.31 23.76
CA HIS A 32 14.81 -6.25 25.17
C HIS A 32 15.00 -7.62 25.82
N ALA A 33 15.45 -7.63 27.07
CA ALA A 33 15.53 -8.83 27.88
C ALA A 33 15.06 -8.52 29.29
N LEU A 34 14.25 -9.42 29.85
CA LEU A 34 13.63 -9.29 31.16
C LEU A 34 13.73 -10.63 31.90
N VAL A 35 13.89 -10.57 33.22
CA VAL A 35 13.65 -11.72 34.10
C VAL A 35 12.46 -11.36 34.97
N ASP A 36 11.41 -12.17 34.85
CA ASP A 36 10.17 -12.02 35.61
C ASP A 36 10.18 -13.08 36.73
N CYS A 37 10.24 -12.59 37.96
CA CYS A 37 10.25 -13.41 39.17
C CYS A 37 8.91 -13.32 39.94
N ASP A 38 7.98 -12.48 39.47
CA ASP A 38 6.76 -12.12 40.20
C ASP A 38 5.56 -12.92 39.69
N THR A 39 5.48 -13.17 38.38
CA THR A 39 4.36 -13.91 37.77
C THR A 39 4.26 -15.36 38.27
N LEU A 40 5.41 -15.98 38.54
CA LEU A 40 5.52 -17.36 39.02
C LEU A 40 6.45 -17.41 40.23
N PRO A 41 5.94 -17.23 41.46
CA PRO A 41 6.76 -17.31 42.67
C PRO A 41 7.51 -18.63 42.76
N GLY A 42 8.82 -18.57 43.02
CA GLY A 42 9.70 -19.75 43.04
C GLY A 42 10.17 -20.21 41.66
N ALA A 43 9.99 -19.40 40.62
CA ALA A 43 10.57 -19.62 39.31
C ALA A 43 11.10 -18.32 38.69
N ASN A 44 12.23 -18.40 37.98
CA ASN A 44 12.73 -17.30 37.17
C ASN A 44 12.27 -17.49 35.73
N TRP A 45 11.49 -16.54 35.21
CA TRP A 45 11.07 -16.54 33.81
C TRP A 45 11.89 -15.55 33.01
N HIS A 46 12.87 -16.07 32.28
CA HIS A 46 13.74 -15.29 31.42
C HIS A 46 13.06 -15.09 30.07
N LYS A 47 12.99 -13.84 29.60
CA LYS A 47 12.36 -13.45 28.33
C LYS A 47 13.34 -12.59 27.54
N VAL A 48 13.45 -12.86 26.24
CA VAL A 48 14.28 -12.09 25.29
C VAL A 48 13.45 -11.83 24.05
N GLU A 49 13.40 -10.57 23.64
CA GLU A 49 12.70 -10.10 22.46
C GLU A 49 13.64 -9.28 21.58
N LYS A 50 13.63 -9.53 20.27
CA LYS A 50 14.44 -8.82 19.28
C LYS A 50 13.68 -8.59 17.99
N VAL A 51 13.97 -7.48 17.32
CA VAL A 51 13.50 -7.22 15.96
C VAL A 51 14.67 -6.75 15.10
N TRP A 52 14.81 -7.38 13.93
CA TRP A 52 15.71 -6.93 12.88
C TRP A 52 14.93 -6.39 11.69
N GLU A 53 15.44 -5.33 11.07
CA GLU A 53 14.88 -4.73 9.85
C GLU A 53 15.98 -4.55 8.81
N CYS A 54 15.65 -4.79 7.54
CA CYS A 54 16.54 -4.55 6.41
C CYS A 54 15.93 -3.46 5.52
N SER A 55 16.78 -2.65 4.89
CA SER A 55 16.37 -1.56 3.99
C SER A 55 15.56 -2.02 2.78
N CYS A 56 15.59 -3.32 2.44
CA CYS A 56 14.72 -3.90 1.40
C CYS A 56 13.27 -4.15 1.86
N GLY A 57 12.94 -3.90 3.13
CA GLY A 57 11.61 -4.11 3.72
C GLY A 57 11.42 -5.45 4.43
N TRP A 58 12.43 -6.33 4.42
CA TRP A 58 12.43 -7.54 5.23
C TRP A 58 12.55 -7.21 6.72
N TRP A 59 11.85 -7.96 7.57
CA TRP A 59 12.01 -7.89 9.02
C TRP A 59 11.84 -9.29 9.64
N GLU A 60 12.47 -9.50 10.81
CA GLU A 60 12.29 -10.69 11.64
C GLU A 60 12.05 -10.25 13.08
N TYR A 61 10.96 -10.73 13.67
CA TYR A 61 10.65 -10.68 15.09
C TYR A 61 11.03 -12.01 15.74
N TYR A 62 11.74 -11.93 16.85
CA TYR A 62 12.20 -13.08 17.62
C TYR A 62 11.82 -12.88 19.09
N PHE A 63 11.12 -13.85 19.64
CA PHE A 63 10.84 -13.95 21.06
C PHE A 63 11.28 -15.32 21.56
N TYR A 64 12.04 -15.33 22.65
CA TYR A 64 12.44 -16.54 23.32
C TYR A 64 12.24 -16.37 24.82
N SER A 65 11.57 -17.33 25.44
CA SER A 65 11.44 -17.37 26.88
C SER A 65 11.78 -18.76 27.42
N TYR A 66 12.28 -18.80 28.66
CA TYR A 66 12.41 -20.06 29.39
C TYR A 66 12.17 -19.83 30.88
N ILE A 67 11.51 -20.81 31.49
CA ILE A 67 11.23 -20.85 32.92
C ILE A 67 12.21 -21.79 33.58
N ASN A 68 12.80 -21.35 34.68
CA ASN A 68 13.62 -22.17 35.54
C ASN A 68 13.07 -22.13 36.96
N GLY A 69 12.28 -23.14 37.32
CA GLY A 69 11.74 -23.31 38.66
C GLY A 69 12.79 -23.75 39.68
N GLU A 70 12.50 -23.48 40.96
CA GLU A 70 13.26 -24.01 42.07
C GLU A 70 13.32 -25.55 42.07
N ARG A 71 14.36 -26.11 42.70
CA ARG A 71 14.67 -27.55 42.67
C ARG A 71 13.54 -28.45 43.15
N SER A 72 12.65 -27.94 44.00
CA SER A 72 11.50 -28.67 44.55
C SER A 72 10.37 -28.87 43.54
N TRP A 73 10.18 -27.93 42.61
CA TRP A 73 9.10 -27.97 41.60
C TRP A 73 9.54 -28.64 40.30
N GLY A 74 10.83 -28.58 39.95
CA GLY A 74 11.37 -29.21 38.74
C GLY A 74 10.81 -28.65 37.41
N MET A 75 10.02 -27.59 37.47
CA MET A 75 9.33 -27.02 36.31
C MET A 75 10.32 -26.32 35.37
N LYS A 76 10.36 -26.81 34.13
CA LYS A 76 11.12 -26.22 33.03
C LYS A 76 10.22 -26.16 31.84
N ASP A 77 10.10 -24.96 31.29
CA ASP A 77 9.36 -24.72 30.07
C ASP A 77 10.10 -23.69 29.22
N TRP A 78 9.83 -23.67 27.93
CA TRP A 78 10.40 -22.69 27.02
C TRP A 78 9.45 -22.39 25.87
N GLU A 79 9.51 -21.15 25.40
CA GLU A 79 8.77 -20.68 24.25
C GLU A 79 9.74 -20.08 23.23
N LEU A 80 9.51 -20.33 21.96
CA LEU A 80 10.17 -19.66 20.85
C LEU A 80 9.14 -19.25 19.83
N THR A 81 9.03 -17.96 19.59
CA THR A 81 8.19 -17.39 18.55
C THR A 81 9.06 -16.62 17.57
N VAL A 82 8.94 -16.96 16.29
CA VAL A 82 9.65 -16.28 15.19
C VAL A 82 8.62 -15.88 14.14
N ASN A 83 8.54 -14.59 13.85
CA ASN A 83 7.71 -14.06 12.76
C ASN A 83 8.61 -13.30 11.80
N SER A 84 8.36 -13.38 10.49
CA SER A 84 9.12 -12.60 9.52
C SER A 84 8.26 -12.08 8.37
N GLY A 85 8.67 -10.94 7.81
CA GLY A 85 8.10 -10.40 6.60
C GLY A 85 8.74 -11.05 5.38
N MET A 86 7.97 -11.77 4.56
CA MET A 86 8.46 -12.25 3.27
C MET A 86 8.28 -11.17 2.19
N LEU A 87 9.35 -10.86 1.47
CA LEU A 87 9.29 -9.98 0.31
C LEU A 87 8.75 -10.73 -0.90
N ARG A 88 7.85 -10.09 -1.64
CA ARG A 88 7.38 -10.55 -2.93
C ARG A 88 7.67 -9.47 -3.96
N GLU A 89 8.34 -9.85 -5.03
CA GLU A 89 8.57 -8.97 -6.17
C GLU A 89 7.36 -8.97 -7.09
N PHE A 90 7.08 -7.81 -7.67
CA PHE A 90 5.99 -7.61 -8.60
C PHE A 90 6.51 -6.87 -9.82
N GLU A 91 6.24 -7.40 -11.01
CA GLU A 91 6.42 -6.66 -12.25
C GLU A 91 5.39 -5.54 -12.32
N ILE A 92 5.83 -4.29 -12.48
CA ILE A 92 4.98 -3.08 -12.45
C ILE A 92 3.86 -3.12 -13.50
N GLY A 93 4.12 -3.73 -14.66
CA GLY A 93 3.15 -3.91 -15.73
C GLY A 93 2.12 -5.01 -15.49
N SER A 94 2.22 -5.76 -14.39
CA SER A 94 1.31 -6.88 -14.10
C SER A 94 -0.05 -6.39 -13.57
N CYS A 95 -1.11 -7.04 -14.04
CA CYS A 95 -2.46 -6.84 -13.51
C CYS A 95 -2.71 -7.60 -12.19
N SER A 96 -1.74 -8.36 -11.66
CA SER A 96 -1.88 -9.11 -10.40
C SER A 96 -1.41 -8.33 -9.16
N ILE A 97 -0.91 -7.11 -9.32
CA ILE A 97 -0.35 -6.32 -8.21
C ILE A 97 -1.48 -5.87 -7.26
N PRO A 98 -1.37 -6.13 -5.95
CA PRO A 98 -2.32 -5.59 -4.98
C PRO A 98 -2.30 -4.06 -4.96
N ILE A 99 -3.50 -3.45 -4.91
CA ILE A 99 -3.63 -2.00 -5.12
C ILE A 99 -2.91 -1.16 -4.07
N GLU A 100 -2.88 -1.62 -2.81
CA GLU A 100 -2.18 -0.95 -1.72
C GLU A 100 -0.65 -0.92 -1.95
N ILE A 101 -0.09 -2.02 -2.44
CA ILE A 101 1.34 -2.13 -2.76
C ILE A 101 1.67 -1.19 -3.92
N LEU A 102 0.85 -1.23 -4.99
CA LEU A 102 1.04 -0.35 -6.15
C LEU A 102 0.97 1.12 -5.75
N ARG A 103 -0.02 1.51 -4.95
CA ARG A 103 -0.17 2.88 -4.47
C ARG A 103 1.08 3.36 -3.73
N ASN A 104 1.54 2.59 -2.74
CA ASN A 104 2.73 2.94 -1.96
C ASN A 104 3.98 3.04 -2.84
N TYR A 105 4.11 2.14 -3.83
CA TYR A 105 5.22 2.16 -4.77
C TYR A 105 5.21 3.39 -5.67
N ILE A 106 4.06 3.74 -6.25
CA ILE A 106 3.91 4.90 -7.15
C ILE A 106 4.05 6.22 -6.39
N GLN A 107 3.58 6.31 -5.14
CA GLN A 107 3.81 7.48 -4.28
C GLN A 107 5.31 7.76 -4.10
N LYS A 108 6.13 6.72 -3.93
CA LYS A 108 7.60 6.83 -3.83
C LYS A 108 8.27 7.02 -5.21
N ASN A 109 7.66 6.53 -6.30
CA ASN A 109 8.25 6.48 -7.65
C ASN A 109 7.26 6.96 -8.72
N LYS A 110 6.87 8.24 -8.70
CA LYS A 110 5.77 8.78 -9.52
C LYS A 110 5.94 8.56 -11.02
N ASN A 111 7.17 8.58 -11.53
CA ASN A 111 7.49 8.33 -12.93
C ASN A 111 7.20 6.90 -13.39
N LYS A 112 7.00 5.93 -12.48
CA LYS A 112 6.65 4.55 -12.83
C LYS A 112 5.19 4.38 -13.23
N ILE A 113 4.37 5.42 -13.13
CA ILE A 113 2.97 5.40 -13.56
C ILE A 113 2.82 5.08 -15.05
N TYR A 114 3.83 5.39 -15.87
CA TYR A 114 3.82 5.11 -17.32
C TYR A 114 4.01 3.62 -17.64
N ASP A 115 4.47 2.83 -16.67
CA ASP A 115 4.80 1.41 -16.82
C ASP A 115 3.67 0.50 -16.31
N ILE A 116 2.70 1.05 -15.56
CA ILE A 116 1.64 0.23 -14.93
C ILE A 116 0.62 -0.27 -15.94
N HIS A 117 0.00 -1.42 -15.67
CA HIS A 117 -1.11 -1.91 -16.48
C HIS A 117 -2.28 -0.91 -16.51
N HIS A 118 -2.98 -0.75 -17.64
CA HIS A 118 -4.09 0.22 -17.75
C HIS A 118 -5.20 -0.04 -16.71
N LYS A 119 -5.63 -1.30 -16.53
CA LYS A 119 -6.58 -1.68 -15.47
C LYS A 119 -6.11 -1.32 -14.07
N LYS A 120 -4.80 -1.40 -13.81
CA LYS A 120 -4.23 -1.00 -12.52
C LYS A 120 -4.21 0.50 -12.33
N MET A 121 -4.07 1.27 -13.41
CA MET A 121 -4.29 2.72 -13.38
C MET A 121 -5.74 3.04 -12.99
N GLU A 122 -6.71 2.37 -13.60
CA GLU A 122 -8.14 2.53 -13.28
C GLU A 122 -8.42 2.20 -11.80
N GLU A 123 -7.94 1.04 -11.32
CA GLU A 123 -8.04 0.65 -9.91
C GLU A 123 -7.35 1.66 -8.97
N LEU A 124 -6.20 2.21 -9.37
CA LEU A 124 -5.45 3.18 -8.55
C LEU A 124 -6.23 4.48 -8.38
N VAL A 125 -6.75 5.01 -9.49
CA VAL A 125 -7.63 6.19 -9.48
C VAL A 125 -8.86 5.92 -8.62
N GLY A 126 -9.56 4.80 -8.85
CA GLY A 126 -10.74 4.44 -8.08
C GLY A 126 -10.47 4.32 -6.58
N SER A 127 -9.33 3.71 -6.21
CA SER A 127 -8.92 3.60 -4.81
C SER A 127 -8.69 4.97 -4.17
N ILE A 128 -8.05 5.92 -4.88
CA ILE A 128 -7.77 7.26 -4.36
C ILE A 128 -9.03 8.10 -4.29
N PHE A 129 -9.87 8.03 -5.31
CA PHE A 129 -11.12 8.79 -5.38
C PHE A 129 -12.12 8.34 -4.33
N ARG A 130 -12.19 7.03 -4.03
CA ARG A 130 -12.97 6.50 -2.90
C ARG A 130 -12.61 7.22 -1.59
N GLU A 131 -11.32 7.38 -1.32
CA GLU A 131 -10.84 8.05 -0.11
C GLU A 131 -10.99 9.58 -0.19
N HIS A 132 -10.72 10.18 -1.35
CA HIS A 132 -10.76 11.63 -1.53
C HIS A 132 -12.18 12.21 -1.47
N PHE A 133 -13.13 11.57 -2.14
CA PHE A 133 -14.53 12.00 -2.19
C PHE A 133 -15.39 11.31 -1.13
N ASN A 134 -14.82 10.40 -0.32
CA ASN A 134 -15.54 9.63 0.69
C ASN A 134 -16.83 8.97 0.11
N CYS A 135 -16.71 8.34 -1.05
CA CYS A 135 -17.82 7.78 -1.84
C CYS A 135 -17.52 6.34 -2.26
N GLU A 136 -18.52 5.61 -2.76
CA GLU A 136 -18.25 4.32 -3.40
C GLU A 136 -17.70 4.52 -4.81
N ALA A 137 -16.69 3.72 -5.17
CA ALA A 137 -16.09 3.74 -6.51
C ALA A 137 -16.12 2.33 -7.09
N SER A 138 -16.82 2.17 -8.21
CA SER A 138 -16.94 0.91 -8.95
C SER A 138 -16.17 1.00 -10.26
N VAL A 139 -15.21 0.09 -10.46
CA VAL A 139 -14.56 -0.10 -11.76
C VAL A 139 -15.53 -0.83 -12.65
N VAL A 140 -16.02 -0.17 -13.70
CA VAL A 140 -17.08 -0.71 -14.56
C VAL A 140 -16.56 -1.23 -15.89
N GLY A 141 -15.34 -0.86 -16.29
CA GLY A 141 -14.79 -1.08 -17.62
C GLY A 141 -14.90 -2.52 -18.13
N LYS A 142 -15.95 -2.80 -18.92
CA LYS A 142 -15.94 -3.86 -19.92
C LYS A 142 -15.59 -3.25 -21.28
N SER A 143 -14.99 -4.08 -22.12
CA SER A 143 -14.60 -3.75 -23.49
C SER A 143 -15.84 -3.50 -24.36
N SER A 144 -16.44 -2.30 -24.26
CA SER A 144 -17.49 -1.73 -25.14
C SER A 144 -18.17 -0.48 -24.57
N ASP A 145 -17.89 -0.07 -23.33
CA ASP A 145 -18.78 0.80 -22.54
C ASP A 145 -18.68 2.31 -22.85
N GLY A 146 -18.22 2.67 -24.05
CA GLY A 146 -18.25 4.06 -24.53
C GLY A 146 -17.22 5.00 -23.88
N GLY A 147 -16.20 4.47 -23.20
CA GLY A 147 -15.11 5.27 -22.60
C GLY A 147 -15.29 5.58 -21.11
N VAL A 148 -16.18 4.86 -20.41
CA VAL A 148 -16.33 4.97 -18.95
C VAL A 148 -15.54 3.88 -18.26
N ASP A 149 -14.59 4.30 -17.42
CA ASP A 149 -13.68 3.38 -16.72
C ASP A 149 -14.13 3.17 -15.26
N LEU A 150 -14.59 4.24 -14.60
CA LEU A 150 -15.11 4.19 -13.23
C LEU A 150 -16.44 4.94 -13.13
N VAL A 151 -17.28 4.49 -12.21
CA VAL A 151 -18.44 5.23 -11.73
C VAL A 151 -18.25 5.50 -10.24
N LEU A 152 -18.23 6.77 -9.86
CA LEU A 152 -18.29 7.19 -8.47
C LEU A 152 -19.75 7.39 -8.08
N LEU A 153 -20.18 6.71 -7.02
CA LEU A 153 -21.52 6.81 -6.47
C LEU A 153 -21.46 7.72 -5.25
N GLU A 154 -21.71 9.01 -5.50
CA GLU A 154 -21.95 10.00 -4.45
C GLU A 154 -23.46 10.26 -4.38
N SER A 155 -24.15 9.55 -3.48
CA SER A 155 -25.62 9.58 -3.37
C SER A 155 -26.34 9.17 -4.68
N ASN A 156 -27.50 9.74 -5.00
CA ASN A 156 -28.31 9.39 -6.19
C ASN A 156 -27.77 9.93 -7.52
N LYS A 157 -26.63 10.63 -7.55
CA LYS A 157 -26.05 11.21 -8.78
C LYS A 157 -24.68 10.58 -9.08
N PRO A 158 -24.59 9.66 -10.05
CA PRO A 158 -23.31 9.05 -10.39
C PRO A 158 -22.39 10.06 -11.09
N THR A 159 -21.10 10.07 -10.73
CA THR A 159 -20.06 10.81 -11.45
C THR A 159 -19.30 9.85 -12.36
N ILE A 160 -19.24 10.20 -13.65
CA ILE A 160 -18.60 9.38 -14.68
C ILE A 160 -17.12 9.71 -14.74
N VAL A 161 -16.26 8.70 -14.63
CA VAL A 161 -14.80 8.89 -14.66
C VAL A 161 -14.20 8.12 -15.82
N GLN A 162 -13.35 8.82 -16.57
CA GLN A 162 -12.49 8.22 -17.59
C GLN A 162 -11.02 8.40 -17.19
N VAL A 163 -10.26 7.33 -17.35
CA VAL A 163 -8.86 7.20 -16.95
C VAL A 163 -8.02 6.87 -18.19
N LYS A 164 -7.17 7.80 -18.59
CA LYS A 164 -6.26 7.63 -19.73
C LYS A 164 -4.82 7.49 -19.27
N ARG A 165 -4.30 6.26 -19.32
CA ARG A 165 -2.86 6.03 -19.14
C ARG A 165 -2.10 6.28 -20.46
N ARG A 166 -1.35 7.38 -20.52
CA ARG A 166 -0.29 7.58 -21.51
C ARG A 166 0.97 6.80 -21.10
N THR A 167 1.75 6.33 -22.05
CA THR A 167 3.03 5.61 -21.83
C THR A 167 4.24 6.53 -21.84
N ARG A 168 4.03 7.82 -22.08
CA ARG A 168 5.09 8.81 -22.20
C ARG A 168 4.70 10.08 -21.42
N PRO A 169 5.64 10.72 -20.72
CA PRO A 169 5.38 11.91 -19.92
C PRO A 169 5.07 13.14 -20.75
N ASP A 170 5.66 13.28 -21.93
CA ASP A 170 5.58 14.47 -22.78
C ASP A 170 4.28 14.60 -23.60
N LYS A 171 3.26 13.80 -23.27
CA LYS A 171 1.99 13.81 -23.99
C LYS A 171 1.09 14.91 -23.47
N THR A 172 0.46 15.62 -24.40
CA THR A 172 -0.66 16.53 -24.14
C THR A 172 -1.97 15.80 -24.39
N GLU A 173 -2.93 15.96 -23.49
CA GLU A 173 -4.26 15.38 -23.63
C GLU A 173 -5.12 16.22 -24.59
N SER A 174 -5.77 15.55 -25.54
CA SER A 174 -6.40 16.23 -26.68
C SER A 174 -7.86 16.56 -26.42
N VAL A 175 -8.39 17.54 -27.16
CA VAL A 175 -9.81 17.92 -27.11
C VAL A 175 -10.76 16.77 -27.46
N LYS A 176 -10.31 15.82 -28.29
CA LYS A 176 -11.11 14.66 -28.68
C LYS A 176 -11.56 13.87 -27.44
N GLU A 177 -10.65 13.62 -26.52
CA GLU A 177 -10.91 12.74 -25.38
C GLU A 177 -11.85 13.40 -24.36
N ILE A 178 -11.80 14.74 -24.25
CA ILE A 178 -12.77 15.52 -23.49
C ILE A 178 -14.18 15.47 -24.10
N ARG A 179 -14.28 15.51 -25.44
CA ARG A 179 -15.57 15.38 -26.14
C ARG A 179 -16.14 13.98 -26.00
N ASP A 180 -15.28 12.96 -26.07
CA ASP A 180 -15.66 11.56 -25.91
C ASP A 180 -16.26 11.33 -24.50
N LEU A 181 -15.59 11.79 -23.43
CA LEU A 181 -16.14 11.72 -22.06
C LEU A 181 -17.43 12.52 -21.90
N LEU A 182 -17.50 13.73 -22.48
CA LEU A 182 -18.72 14.53 -22.40
C LEU A 182 -19.90 13.80 -23.03
N GLY A 183 -19.69 13.18 -24.19
CA GLY A 183 -20.68 12.34 -24.87
C GLY A 183 -21.13 11.17 -24.00
N ALA A 184 -20.18 10.41 -23.45
CA ALA A 184 -20.48 9.29 -22.55
C ALA A 184 -21.28 9.74 -21.31
N THR A 185 -20.88 10.85 -20.69
CA THR A 185 -21.54 11.43 -19.50
C THR A 185 -23.01 11.73 -19.78
N LEU A 186 -23.29 12.39 -20.90
CA LEU A 186 -24.66 12.76 -21.30
C LEU A 186 -25.50 11.53 -21.67
N LEU A 187 -24.91 10.57 -22.39
CA LEU A 187 -25.60 9.34 -22.78
C LEU A 187 -25.97 8.46 -21.57
N GLN A 188 -25.18 8.51 -20.50
CA GLN A 188 -25.47 7.81 -19.24
C GLN A 188 -26.42 8.59 -18.32
N GLY A 189 -26.90 9.77 -18.74
CA GLY A 189 -27.82 10.60 -17.95
C GLY A 189 -27.16 11.27 -16.74
N SER A 190 -25.83 11.26 -16.63
CA SER A 190 -25.10 11.95 -15.58
C SER A 190 -24.92 13.43 -15.91
N LYS A 191 -24.69 14.22 -14.87
CA LYS A 191 -24.34 15.65 -14.94
C LYS A 191 -22.96 15.94 -14.36
N SER A 192 -22.21 14.92 -13.96
CA SER A 192 -20.92 15.08 -13.30
C SER A 192 -19.89 14.16 -13.94
N SER A 193 -18.72 14.70 -14.28
CA SER A 193 -17.67 13.90 -14.90
C SER A 193 -16.27 14.30 -14.47
N ILE A 194 -15.35 13.33 -14.48
CA ILE A 194 -13.94 13.52 -14.16
C ILE A 194 -13.09 12.84 -15.23
N PHE A 195 -12.14 13.57 -15.80
CA PHE A 195 -11.12 13.01 -16.68
C PHE A 195 -9.78 12.95 -15.96
N VAL A 196 -9.19 11.77 -15.86
CA VAL A 196 -7.87 11.54 -15.27
C VAL A 196 -6.91 11.06 -16.34
N THR A 197 -5.72 11.65 -16.43
CA THR A 197 -4.70 11.24 -17.40
C THR A 197 -3.30 11.28 -16.79
N THR A 198 -2.41 10.45 -17.31
CA THR A 198 -0.97 10.57 -17.04
C THR A 198 -0.26 11.53 -18.01
N ALA A 199 -0.99 12.19 -18.90
CA ALA A 199 -0.46 13.29 -19.70
C ALA A 199 0.05 14.44 -18.82
N ASP A 200 1.04 15.18 -19.30
CA ASP A 200 1.63 16.33 -18.60
C ASP A 200 0.59 17.43 -18.35
N HIS A 201 -0.20 17.74 -19.38
CA HIS A 201 -1.25 18.75 -19.33
C HIS A 201 -2.34 18.51 -20.38
N PHE A 202 -3.45 19.22 -20.24
CA PHE A 202 -4.52 19.29 -21.26
C PHE A 202 -4.25 20.42 -22.25
N SER A 203 -4.59 20.21 -23.52
CA SER A 203 -4.50 21.29 -24.50
C SER A 203 -5.46 22.44 -24.18
N SER A 204 -5.16 23.66 -24.66
CA SER A 204 -6.06 24.82 -24.49
C SER A 204 -7.46 24.54 -25.06
N ASP A 205 -7.56 23.82 -26.17
CA ASP A 205 -8.84 23.43 -26.76
C ASP A 205 -9.64 22.44 -25.91
N ALA A 206 -8.94 21.51 -25.23
CA ALA A 206 -9.54 20.59 -24.28
C ALA A 206 -10.15 21.36 -23.10
N ILE A 207 -9.38 22.29 -22.52
CA ILE A 207 -9.83 23.15 -21.42
C ILE A 207 -11.01 24.03 -21.85
N ASN A 208 -10.92 24.67 -23.02
CA ASN A 208 -11.99 25.52 -23.58
C ASN A 208 -13.27 24.73 -23.84
N THR A 209 -13.15 23.49 -24.33
CA THR A 209 -14.31 22.61 -24.58
C THR A 209 -14.98 22.22 -23.26
N ARG A 210 -14.20 21.85 -22.24
CA ARG A 210 -14.71 21.59 -20.89
C ARG A 210 -15.42 22.81 -20.33
N ASN A 211 -14.82 24.00 -20.42
CA ASN A 211 -15.41 25.25 -19.92
C ASN A 211 -16.73 25.56 -20.64
N LYS A 212 -16.79 25.39 -21.96
CA LYS A 212 -18.02 25.56 -22.74
C LYS A 212 -19.14 24.61 -22.28
N ALA A 213 -18.82 23.37 -21.92
CA ALA A 213 -19.81 22.42 -21.44
C ALA A 213 -20.44 22.88 -20.12
N LEU A 214 -19.63 23.43 -19.20
CA LEU A 214 -20.09 24.02 -17.94
C LEU A 214 -20.92 25.29 -18.18
N THR A 215 -20.41 26.25 -18.96
CA THR A 215 -21.13 27.51 -19.22
C THR A 215 -22.46 27.29 -19.95
N LYS A 216 -22.57 26.23 -20.76
CA LYS A 216 -23.82 25.84 -21.43
C LYS A 216 -24.73 24.94 -20.59
N ASN A 217 -24.39 24.67 -19.32
CA ASN A 217 -25.14 23.80 -18.42
C ASN A 217 -25.40 22.39 -19.01
N LEU A 218 -24.50 21.88 -19.85
CA LEU A 218 -24.60 20.50 -20.34
C LEU A 218 -24.37 19.52 -19.19
N VAL A 219 -23.43 19.87 -18.31
CA VAL A 219 -23.03 19.16 -17.09
C VAL A 219 -22.98 20.17 -15.93
N GLU A 220 -23.25 19.69 -14.71
CA GLU A 220 -23.09 20.42 -13.44
C GLU A 220 -21.61 20.49 -13.03
N SER A 221 -20.84 19.42 -13.25
CA SER A 221 -19.40 19.39 -12.97
C SER A 221 -18.59 18.65 -14.05
N PHE A 222 -17.38 19.16 -14.29
CA PHE A 222 -16.41 18.54 -15.20
C PHE A 222 -14.99 18.86 -14.73
N GLU A 223 -14.36 17.89 -14.07
CA GLU A 223 -13.00 18.03 -13.54
C GLU A 223 -11.96 17.38 -14.44
N LEU A 224 -10.77 18.00 -14.49
CA LEU A 224 -9.63 17.53 -15.26
C LEU A 224 -8.44 17.30 -14.31
N TYR A 225 -7.90 16.09 -14.31
CA TYR A 225 -6.73 15.70 -13.54
C TYR A 225 -5.64 15.24 -14.50
N ASP A 226 -4.65 16.11 -14.71
CA ASP A 226 -3.40 15.76 -15.38
C ASP A 226 -2.47 15.04 -14.39
N PHE A 227 -1.29 14.64 -14.87
CA PHE A 227 -0.31 13.94 -14.06
C PHE A 227 0.04 14.71 -12.78
N GLY A 228 0.23 16.02 -12.87
CA GLY A 228 0.57 16.88 -11.73
C GLY A 228 -0.53 16.90 -10.68
N ARG A 229 -1.77 17.20 -11.09
CA ARG A 229 -2.92 17.27 -10.18
C ARG A 229 -3.22 15.90 -9.55
N PHE A 230 -3.11 14.82 -10.32
CA PHE A 230 -3.30 13.46 -9.81
C PHE A 230 -2.21 13.06 -8.80
N CYS A 231 -0.95 13.40 -9.08
CA CYS A 231 0.14 13.18 -8.12
C CYS A 231 -0.05 13.98 -6.82
N GLY A 232 -0.60 15.18 -6.90
CA GLY A 232 -0.98 15.95 -5.72
C GLY A 232 -2.01 15.21 -4.85
N LEU A 233 -3.02 14.59 -5.45
CA LEU A 233 -3.97 13.75 -4.72
C LEU A 233 -3.31 12.51 -4.10
N LEU A 234 -2.42 11.85 -4.85
CA LEU A 234 -1.65 10.71 -4.34
C LEU A 234 -0.87 11.08 -3.07
N ASP A 235 -0.25 12.25 -3.04
CA ASP A 235 0.53 12.71 -1.88
C ASP A 235 -0.34 13.06 -0.68
N LEU A 236 -1.53 13.65 -0.90
CA LEU A 236 -2.47 13.98 0.16
C LEU A 236 -2.97 12.73 0.90
N HIS A 237 -3.08 11.61 0.20
CA HIS A 237 -3.50 10.31 0.75
C HIS A 237 -2.32 9.38 1.04
N LYS A 238 -1.13 9.94 1.29
CA LYS A 238 0.02 9.17 1.74
C LYS A 238 -0.24 8.62 3.13
N LYS A 239 -0.21 7.29 3.25
CA LYS A 239 -0.28 6.60 4.53
C LYS A 239 1.13 6.29 5.00
N ASP A 240 1.38 6.46 6.29
CA ASP A 240 2.63 6.02 6.89
C ASP A 240 2.75 4.49 6.82
N GLU A 241 3.99 4.05 6.65
CA GLU A 241 4.31 2.63 6.55
C GLU A 241 4.06 1.97 7.91
N VAL A 242 2.98 1.20 8.02
CA VAL A 242 2.63 0.52 9.26
C VAL A 242 3.59 -0.64 9.49
N LYS A 243 4.51 -0.45 10.45
CA LYS A 243 5.42 -1.51 10.89
C LYS A 243 4.65 -2.61 11.61
N ARG A 244 4.35 -3.70 10.89
CA ARG A 244 3.51 -4.81 11.39
C ARG A 244 4.07 -5.47 12.65
N TRP A 245 5.39 -5.54 12.77
CA TRP A 245 6.07 -6.13 13.93
C TRP A 245 5.83 -5.37 15.23
N VAL A 246 5.42 -4.08 15.18
CA VAL A 246 5.13 -3.30 16.41
C VAL A 246 4.00 -3.92 17.21
N LYS A 247 2.99 -4.48 16.53
CA LYS A 247 1.85 -5.16 17.16
C LYS A 247 2.21 -6.53 17.74
N MET A 248 3.42 -7.02 17.48
CA MET A 248 3.92 -8.32 17.93
C MET A 248 4.78 -8.20 19.19
N LEU A 249 5.14 -6.98 19.61
CA LEU A 249 5.94 -6.76 20.81
C LEU A 249 5.16 -7.23 22.05
N GLN A 250 5.80 -8.07 22.85
CA GLN A 250 5.27 -8.65 24.08
C GLN A 250 5.88 -8.04 25.33
N LEU A 251 7.12 -7.55 25.24
CA LEU A 251 7.79 -6.94 26.37
C LEU A 251 7.56 -5.42 26.37
N PRO A 252 7.31 -4.80 27.54
CA PRO A 252 7.14 -3.36 27.63
C PRO A 252 8.42 -2.65 27.19
N SER A 253 8.27 -1.67 26.29
CA SER A 253 9.37 -0.81 25.88
C SER A 253 9.90 -0.07 27.11
N ASN A 254 11.17 -0.26 27.46
CA ASN A 254 11.86 0.63 28.40
C ASN A 254 12.11 1.97 27.71
N THR A 255 11.08 2.80 27.59
CA THR A 255 11.27 4.24 27.37
C THR A 255 11.74 4.80 28.71
N LYS A 256 13.05 4.71 28.99
CA LYS A 256 13.63 5.61 29.97
C LYS A 256 13.56 7.02 29.37
N ALA A 257 12.73 7.85 29.98
CA ALA A 257 12.76 9.30 29.82
C ALA A 257 14.14 9.86 30.21
#